data_AF-A0AAW7B8Y9-F1
#
_entry.id   AF-A0AAW7B8Y9-F1
#
_cell.length_a   1.000
_cell.length_b   1.000
_cell.length_c   1.000
_cell.angle_alpha   90.00
_cell.angle_beta   90.00
_cell.angle_gamma   90.00
#
_symmetry.space_group_name_H-M   'P 1'
#
loop_
_entity.id
_entity.type
_entity.pdbx_description
1 polymer ?
#
loop_
_entity_poly.entity_id
_entity_poly.type
_entity_poly.pdbx_seq_one_letter_code
_entity_poly.pdbx_strand_id
1 'polypeptide(L)'
;MTTIDWSKAPDGATHYSPGKDGGLPCWLRMSGNYIAECWVEDRHFTYTTSQPHIPGERFPRPPQWDAHDLPPVGTRCVFNLSRGTEWHKELRDGVEVEILAHYRPIGMDTVAVFAFPCPDGSREVEQAVAGRFSPLPTAEQIAAKAREQTIQAMLNADKRGTLSRTKFCNLLYDAGFRQLPSA
;
A
#
# COMPACT_ATOMS: atom_id res chain seq x y z
N MET A 1 -4.54 22.26 5.98
CA MET A 1 -4.25 21.60 4.69
C MET A 1 -5.10 20.35 4.64
N THR A 2 -5.98 20.25 3.65
CA THR A 2 -6.81 19.06 3.45
C THR A 2 -5.92 17.96 2.86
N THR A 3 -5.64 16.91 3.63
CA THR A 3 -4.86 15.77 3.16
C THR A 3 -5.63 15.03 2.06
N ILE A 4 -5.02 14.85 0.88
CA ILE A 4 -5.64 14.16 -0.26
C ILE A 4 -5.60 12.66 0.00
N ASP A 5 -6.77 12.02 0.07
CA ASP A 5 -6.89 10.57 0.23
C ASP A 5 -6.77 9.87 -1.13
N TRP A 6 -5.54 9.56 -1.53
CA TRP A 6 -5.24 8.87 -2.79
C TRP A 6 -5.79 7.44 -2.87
N SER A 7 -6.24 6.83 -1.77
CA SER A 7 -6.90 5.52 -1.80
C SER A 7 -8.27 5.55 -2.50
N LYS A 8 -8.89 6.74 -2.59
CA LYS A 8 -10.15 6.98 -3.30
C LYS A 8 -9.97 7.36 -4.77
N ALA A 9 -8.73 7.46 -5.22
CA ALA A 9 -8.44 7.90 -6.57
C ALA A 9 -8.74 6.76 -7.57
N PRO A 10 -9.47 7.02 -8.67
CA PRO A 10 -9.69 6.06 -9.74
C PRO A 10 -8.39 5.50 -10.31
N ASP A 11 -8.49 4.31 -10.90
CA ASP A 11 -7.36 3.75 -11.61
C ASP A 11 -6.96 4.64 -12.80
N GLY A 12 -5.65 4.82 -13.00
CA GLY A 12 -5.10 5.74 -14.00
C GLY A 12 -5.18 7.24 -13.67
N ALA A 13 -5.79 7.67 -12.56
CA ALA A 13 -5.74 9.07 -12.14
C ALA A 13 -4.30 9.49 -11.78
N THR A 14 -3.81 10.57 -12.38
CA THR A 14 -2.46 11.08 -12.14
C THR A 14 -2.43 12.37 -11.35
N HIS A 15 -3.55 13.08 -11.20
CA HIS A 15 -3.64 14.32 -10.43
C HIS A 15 -4.98 14.41 -9.69
N TYR A 16 -5.03 15.26 -8.67
CA TYR A 16 -6.25 15.67 -7.97
C TYR A 16 -6.39 17.19 -8.03
N SER A 17 -7.60 17.68 -8.28
CA SER A 17 -7.92 19.09 -8.13
C SER A 17 -9.03 19.23 -7.08
N PRO A 18 -8.87 20.09 -6.06
CA PRO A 18 -9.89 20.31 -5.04
C PRO A 18 -11.11 21.09 -5.55
N GLY A 19 -11.08 21.55 -6.80
CA GLY A 19 -12.05 22.49 -7.35
C GLY A 19 -11.74 23.93 -6.93
N LYS A 20 -12.10 24.89 -7.78
CA LYS A 20 -12.01 26.33 -7.52
C LYS A 20 -13.19 27.04 -8.16
N ASP A 21 -13.59 28.18 -7.61
CA ASP A 21 -14.62 29.07 -8.18
C ASP A 21 -15.97 28.38 -8.43
N GLY A 22 -16.40 27.53 -7.49
CA GLY A 22 -17.63 26.74 -7.57
C GLY A 22 -17.50 25.42 -8.33
N GLY A 23 -16.30 25.10 -8.86
CA GLY A 23 -15.99 23.78 -9.41
C GLY A 23 -15.92 22.70 -8.32
N LEU A 24 -16.43 21.51 -8.64
CA LEU A 24 -16.36 20.34 -7.77
C LEU A 24 -14.94 19.74 -7.78
N PRO A 25 -14.50 19.11 -6.67
CA PRO A 25 -13.24 18.37 -6.65
C PRO A 25 -13.29 17.20 -7.64
N CYS A 26 -12.17 16.95 -8.32
CA CYS A 26 -12.09 15.93 -9.35
C CYS A 26 -10.71 15.26 -9.42
N TRP A 27 -10.71 14.00 -9.81
CA TRP A 27 -9.51 13.27 -10.20
C TRP A 27 -9.24 13.49 -11.68
N LEU A 28 -7.97 13.56 -12.08
CA LEU A 28 -7.58 13.86 -13.45
C LEU A 28 -6.54 12.86 -13.92
N ARG A 29 -6.63 12.44 -15.18
CA ARG A 29 -5.53 11.82 -15.91
C ARG A 29 -4.93 12.83 -16.86
N MET A 30 -3.73 13.29 -16.53
CA MET A 30 -2.94 14.15 -17.40
C MET A 30 -2.12 13.31 -18.40
N SER A 31 -2.08 13.74 -19.65
CA SER A 31 -1.12 13.29 -20.66
C SER A 31 -0.31 14.51 -21.09
N GLY A 32 0.95 14.61 -20.67
CA GLY A 32 1.70 15.86 -20.77
C GLY A 32 0.94 17.03 -20.11
N ASN A 33 0.65 18.07 -20.89
CA ASN A 33 -0.05 19.27 -20.39
C ASN A 33 -1.57 19.23 -20.60
N TYR A 34 -2.13 18.14 -21.12
CA TYR A 34 -3.55 18.00 -21.44
C TYR A 34 -4.25 17.08 -20.43
N ILE A 35 -5.52 17.38 -20.12
CA ILE A 35 -6.40 16.47 -19.37
C ILE A 35 -6.97 15.47 -20.37
N ALA A 36 -6.60 14.20 -20.23
CA ALA A 36 -7.13 13.09 -21.01
C ALA A 36 -8.44 12.56 -20.41
N GLU A 37 -8.52 12.49 -19.08
CA GLU A 37 -9.69 11.98 -18.37
C GLU A 37 -9.97 12.80 -17.09
N CYS A 38 -11.23 12.89 -16.71
CA CYS A 38 -11.69 13.56 -15.49
C CYS A 38 -12.77 12.73 -14.80
N TRP A 39 -12.63 12.51 -13.49
CA TRP A 39 -13.64 11.90 -12.65
C TRP A 39 -14.13 12.91 -11.61
N VAL A 40 -15.43 13.14 -11.58
CA VAL A 40 -16.10 14.07 -10.65
C VAL A 40 -17.35 13.40 -10.11
N GLU A 41 -17.42 13.22 -8.79
CA GLU A 41 -18.47 12.45 -8.14
C GLU A 41 -18.60 11.06 -8.80
N ASP A 42 -19.79 10.73 -9.33
CA ASP A 42 -20.08 9.46 -10.01
C ASP A 42 -19.95 9.54 -11.54
N ARG A 43 -19.32 10.60 -12.07
CA ARG A 43 -19.18 10.85 -13.51
C ARG A 43 -17.73 10.72 -13.96
N HIS A 44 -17.54 10.13 -15.14
CA HIS A 44 -16.25 9.99 -15.82
C HIS A 44 -16.33 10.56 -17.23
N PHE A 45 -15.37 11.40 -17.58
CA PHE A 45 -15.27 12.07 -18.87
C PHE A 45 -13.92 11.78 -19.51
N THR A 46 -13.94 11.45 -20.81
CA THR A 46 -12.73 11.26 -21.62
C THR A 46 -12.66 12.34 -22.70
N TYR A 47 -11.50 12.95 -22.85
CA TYR A 47 -11.26 14.06 -23.77
C TYR A 47 -10.22 13.67 -24.81
N THR A 48 -10.60 13.73 -26.09
CA THR A 48 -9.71 13.37 -27.21
C THR A 48 -9.21 14.59 -27.99
N THR A 49 -9.98 15.69 -28.02
CA THR A 49 -9.66 16.88 -28.84
C THR A 49 -9.95 18.21 -28.15
N SER A 50 -10.87 18.28 -27.20
CA SER A 50 -11.20 19.50 -26.45
C SER A 50 -10.67 19.44 -25.03
N GLN A 51 -9.90 20.44 -24.60
CA GLN A 51 -9.44 20.52 -23.21
C GLN A 51 -10.54 21.07 -22.31
N PRO A 52 -10.95 20.34 -21.25
CA PRO A 52 -11.86 20.91 -20.27
C PRO A 52 -11.16 22.03 -19.51
N HIS A 53 -11.85 23.15 -19.32
CA HIS A 53 -11.39 24.19 -18.42
C HIS A 53 -11.70 23.78 -16.98
N ILE A 54 -10.72 23.20 -16.29
CA ILE A 54 -10.80 22.88 -14.87
C ILE A 54 -9.92 23.88 -14.11
N PRO A 55 -10.53 24.90 -13.47
CA PRO A 55 -9.79 25.94 -12.74
C PRO A 55 -9.25 25.40 -11.41
N GLY A 56 -8.10 25.94 -11.00
CA GLY A 56 -7.49 25.63 -9.71
C GLY A 56 -6.18 24.84 -9.79
N GLU A 57 -5.60 24.62 -8.62
CA GLU A 57 -4.37 23.84 -8.47
C GLU A 57 -4.60 22.36 -8.79
N ARG A 58 -3.55 21.70 -9.27
CA ARG A 58 -3.53 20.26 -9.57
C ARG A 58 -2.39 19.64 -8.80
N PHE A 59 -2.71 18.74 -7.91
CA PHE A 59 -1.75 18.02 -7.09
C PHE A 59 -1.43 16.70 -7.78
N PRO A 60 -0.16 16.46 -8.19
CA PRO A 60 0.20 15.20 -8.82
C PRO A 60 0.03 14.05 -7.83
N ARG A 61 -0.37 12.89 -8.36
CA ARG A 61 -0.35 11.62 -7.63
C ARG A 61 1.09 11.39 -7.19
N PRO A 62 1.33 11.13 -5.90
CA PRO A 62 2.64 10.73 -5.43
C PRO A 62 3.13 9.55 -6.29
N PRO A 63 4.38 9.56 -6.76
CA PRO A 63 4.93 8.47 -7.54
C PRO A 63 4.72 7.16 -6.77
N GLN A 64 4.14 6.15 -7.44
CA GLN A 64 4.10 4.81 -6.89
C GLN A 64 5.54 4.30 -6.84
N TRP A 65 6.08 4.23 -5.63
CA TRP A 65 7.41 3.71 -5.41
C TRP A 65 7.41 2.20 -5.62
N ASP A 66 8.24 1.75 -6.56
CA ASP A 66 8.30 0.38 -7.08
C ASP A 66 9.38 -0.48 -6.39
N ALA A 67 9.87 -0.03 -5.24
CA ALA A 67 10.88 -0.70 -4.43
C ALA A 67 12.32 -0.73 -4.98
N HIS A 68 12.65 -0.04 -6.08
CA HIS A 68 14.01 -0.07 -6.63
C HIS A 68 15.01 0.82 -5.86
N ASP A 69 14.58 2.01 -5.43
CA ASP A 69 15.40 3.01 -4.73
C ASP A 69 14.88 3.31 -3.32
N LEU A 70 15.41 4.31 -2.62
CA LEU A 70 14.81 4.78 -1.36
C LEU A 70 13.36 5.24 -1.58
N PRO A 71 12.41 4.89 -0.70
CA PRO A 71 11.06 5.41 -0.81
C PRO A 71 11.04 6.94 -0.68
N PRO A 72 10.25 7.67 -1.49
CA PRO A 72 10.11 9.12 -1.40
C PRO A 72 9.67 9.59 0.00
N VAL A 73 10.03 10.82 0.38
CA VAL A 73 9.55 11.45 1.62
C VAL A 73 8.03 11.55 1.61
N GLY A 74 7.39 11.21 2.73
CA GLY A 74 5.95 11.10 2.89
C GLY A 74 5.37 9.74 2.45
N THR A 75 6.18 8.83 1.92
CA THR A 75 5.73 7.48 1.57
C THR A 75 5.46 6.67 2.84
N ARG A 76 4.29 6.01 2.88
CA ARG A 76 4.02 4.92 3.82
C ARG A 76 4.40 3.59 3.18
N CYS A 77 5.25 2.82 3.84
CA CYS A 77 5.78 1.56 3.33
C CYS A 77 5.99 0.55 4.46
N VAL A 78 6.31 -0.68 4.10
CA VAL A 78 6.64 -1.75 5.04
C VAL A 78 8.14 -1.76 5.28
N PHE A 79 8.54 -1.82 6.54
CA PHE A 79 9.93 -2.02 6.94
C PHE A 79 10.21 -3.51 7.20
N ASN A 80 11.33 -4.01 6.66
CA ASN A 80 11.74 -5.41 6.75
C ASN A 80 13.06 -5.55 7.52
N LEU A 81 13.02 -6.32 8.61
CA LEU A 81 14.21 -6.69 9.38
C LEU A 81 14.98 -7.80 8.66
N SER A 82 16.31 -7.72 8.71
CA SER A 82 17.14 -8.88 8.36
C SER A 82 17.15 -9.85 9.52
N ARG A 83 17.24 -11.14 9.23
CA ARG A 83 17.50 -12.14 10.27
C ARG A 83 18.79 -11.80 11.01
N GLY A 84 18.73 -11.77 12.34
CA GLY A 84 19.90 -11.67 13.22
C GLY A 84 20.37 -10.26 13.58
N THR A 85 19.62 -9.21 13.24
CA THR A 85 19.97 -7.83 13.63
C THR A 85 19.05 -7.34 14.75
N GLU A 86 19.61 -7.13 15.94
CA GLU A 86 19.00 -6.34 17.01
C GLU A 86 19.20 -4.85 16.67
N TRP A 87 18.19 -4.23 16.06
CA TRP A 87 18.21 -2.80 15.72
C TRP A 87 17.62 -1.95 16.84
N HIS A 88 16.30 -2.02 17.01
CA HIS A 88 15.56 -1.29 18.02
C HIS A 88 14.57 -2.23 18.69
N LYS A 89 14.41 -2.13 20.02
CA LYS A 89 13.61 -3.08 20.82
C LYS A 89 12.16 -3.14 20.39
N GLU A 90 11.61 -2.06 19.85
CA GLU A 90 10.21 -1.96 19.46
C GLU A 90 9.97 -2.03 17.95
N LEU A 91 11.04 -1.96 17.14
CA LEU A 91 10.93 -2.12 15.70
C LEU A 91 10.73 -3.61 15.37
N ARG A 92 9.70 -3.91 14.57
CA ARG A 92 9.30 -5.28 14.19
C ARG A 92 9.41 -5.46 12.69
N ASP A 93 9.61 -6.71 12.28
CA ASP A 93 9.58 -7.07 10.87
C ASP A 93 8.16 -6.90 10.32
N GLY A 94 8.04 -6.33 9.12
CA GLY A 94 6.75 -6.12 8.47
C GLY A 94 5.93 -4.96 9.03
N VAL A 95 6.53 -4.06 9.83
CA VAL A 95 5.81 -2.91 10.38
C VAL A 95 5.64 -1.81 9.33
N GLU A 96 4.50 -1.15 9.34
CA GLU A 96 4.26 0.02 8.51
C GLU A 96 4.98 1.26 9.09
N VAL A 97 5.70 1.97 8.22
CA VAL A 97 6.50 3.15 8.56
C VAL A 97 6.22 4.30 7.60
N GLU A 98 6.56 5.52 8.01
CA GLU A 98 6.45 6.73 7.21
C GLU A 98 7.84 7.34 6.98
N ILE A 99 8.21 7.61 5.73
CA ILE A 99 9.50 8.24 5.42
C ILE A 99 9.44 9.74 5.70
N LEU A 100 10.32 10.23 6.57
CA LEU A 100 10.40 11.62 6.98
C LEU A 100 11.43 12.43 6.20
N ALA A 101 12.57 11.83 5.89
CA ALA A 101 13.66 12.50 5.21
C ALA A 101 14.62 11.51 4.54
N HIS A 102 15.45 12.02 3.63
CA HIS A 102 16.64 11.32 3.17
C HIS A 102 17.88 12.01 3.72
N TYR A 103 18.81 11.21 4.24
CA TYR A 103 20.07 11.69 4.78
C TYR A 103 21.22 10.99 4.06
N ARG A 104 22.24 11.75 3.68
CA ARG A 104 23.45 11.21 3.08
C ARG A 104 24.63 11.39 4.05
N PRO A 105 25.01 10.37 4.81
CA PRO A 105 26.20 10.42 5.64
C PRO A 105 27.45 10.54 4.76
N ILE A 106 28.49 11.20 5.26
CA ILE A 106 29.77 11.34 4.54
C ILE A 106 30.38 9.94 4.38
N GLY A 107 30.65 9.54 3.14
CA GLY A 107 31.29 8.25 2.82
C GLY A 107 30.36 7.03 2.87
N MET A 108 29.04 7.22 2.95
CA MET A 108 28.06 6.14 2.95
C MET A 108 26.94 6.39 1.93
N ASP A 109 26.19 5.33 1.63
CA ASP A 109 24.97 5.42 0.83
C ASP A 109 23.92 6.30 1.51
N THR A 110 23.04 6.87 0.69
CA THR A 110 21.91 7.65 1.21
C THR A 110 20.98 6.70 1.96
N VAL A 111 20.48 7.15 3.11
CA VAL A 111 19.50 6.42 3.95
C VAL A 111 18.20 7.19 4.03
N ALA A 112 17.10 6.49 4.27
CA ALA A 112 15.83 7.07 4.64
C ALA A 112 15.73 7.13 6.16
N VAL A 113 15.33 8.29 6.67
CA VAL A 113 14.88 8.50 8.05
C VAL A 113 13.38 8.27 8.07
N PHE A 114 12.90 7.41 8.96
CA PHE A 114 11.50 6.97 8.99
C PHE A 114 10.94 6.96 10.41
N ALA A 115 9.63 7.17 10.54
CA ALA A 115 8.90 7.01 11.79
C ALA A 115 8.13 5.68 11.83
N PHE A 116 8.15 5.03 12.99
CA PHE A 116 7.39 3.80 13.24
C PHE A 116 6.58 3.91 14.54
N PRO A 117 5.43 3.23 14.64
CA PRO A 117 4.61 3.23 15.84
C PRO A 117 5.17 2.28 16.91
N CYS A 118 5.17 2.72 18.16
CA CYS A 118 5.52 1.91 19.32
C CYS A 118 4.26 1.36 20.01
N PRO A 119 4.35 0.23 20.75
CA PRO A 119 3.20 -0.37 21.45
C PRO A 119 2.53 0.55 22.48
N ASP A 120 3.26 1.53 23.01
CA ASP A 120 2.76 2.52 23.97
C ASP A 120 1.99 3.69 23.32
N GLY A 121 1.86 3.68 21.98
CA GLY A 121 1.19 4.72 21.21
C GLY A 121 2.08 5.90 20.81
N SER A 122 3.35 5.90 21.22
CA SER A 122 4.33 6.87 20.74
C SER A 122 4.80 6.55 19.31
N ARG A 123 5.48 7.50 18.68
CA ARG A 123 6.19 7.30 17.41
C ARG A 123 7.67 7.55 17.65
N GLU A 124 8.49 6.61 17.21
CA GLU A 124 9.94 6.73 17.25
C GLU A 124 10.50 6.87 15.83
N VAL A 125 11.75 7.31 15.72
CA VAL A 125 12.40 7.62 14.45
C VAL A 125 13.70 6.83 14.34
N GLU A 126 13.91 6.21 13.18
CA GLU A 126 15.10 5.43 12.85
C GLU A 126 15.56 5.69 11.41
N GLN A 127 16.70 5.11 11.02
CA GLN A 127 17.23 5.22 9.65
C GLN A 127 17.60 3.87 9.01
N ALA A 128 17.38 3.75 7.69
CA ALA A 128 17.67 2.52 6.95
C ALA A 128 17.99 2.76 5.47
N VAL A 129 18.68 1.79 4.86
CA VAL A 129 18.97 1.74 3.42
C VAL A 129 17.75 1.27 2.61
N ALA A 130 17.74 1.56 1.31
CA ALA A 130 16.60 1.29 0.40
C ALA A 130 16.07 -0.15 0.46
N GLY A 131 16.97 -1.15 0.47
CA GLY A 131 16.60 -2.57 0.49
C GLY A 131 15.89 -3.05 1.77
N ARG A 132 15.63 -2.16 2.73
CA ARG A 132 14.86 -2.46 3.94
C ARG A 132 13.38 -2.13 3.83
N PHE A 133 12.99 -1.46 2.76
CA PHE A 133 11.61 -1.04 2.60
C PHE A 133 10.94 -1.87 1.51
N SER A 134 9.63 -2.02 1.61
CA SER A 134 8.81 -2.55 0.53
C SER A 134 7.51 -1.76 0.44
N PRO A 135 6.92 -1.61 -0.75
CA PRO A 135 5.62 -0.98 -0.91
C PRO A 135 4.57 -1.67 -0.02
N LEU A 136 3.55 -0.91 0.38
CA LEU A 136 2.41 -1.51 1.07
C LEU A 136 1.77 -2.58 0.18
N PRO A 137 1.37 -3.73 0.75
CA PRO A 137 0.73 -4.77 -0.02
C PRO A 137 -0.61 -4.26 -0.57
N THR A 138 -0.90 -4.61 -1.82
CA THR A 138 -2.20 -4.28 -2.43
C THR A 138 -3.33 -5.06 -1.75
N ALA A 139 -4.58 -4.59 -1.88
CA ALA A 139 -5.74 -5.31 -1.35
C ALA A 139 -5.81 -6.76 -1.87
N GLU A 140 -5.44 -6.99 -3.12
CA GLU A 140 -5.35 -8.32 -3.71
C GLU A 140 -4.27 -9.18 -3.05
N GLN A 141 -3.06 -8.62 -2.82
CA GLN A 141 -1.99 -9.34 -2.13
C GLN A 141 -2.36 -9.69 -0.68
N ILE A 142 -3.08 -8.79 0.01
CA ILE A 142 -3.61 -9.05 1.36
C ILE A 142 -4.64 -10.19 1.30
N ALA A 143 -5.58 -10.15 0.36
CA ALA A 143 -6.59 -11.19 0.20
C ALA A 143 -5.96 -12.55 -0.17
N ALA A 144 -4.97 -12.55 -1.06
CA ALA A 144 -4.21 -13.74 -1.43
C ALA A 144 -3.47 -14.33 -0.23
N LYS A 145 -2.76 -13.49 0.56
CA LYS A 145 -2.07 -13.93 1.78
C LYS A 145 -3.04 -14.48 2.83
N ALA A 146 -4.20 -13.86 3.01
CA ALA A 146 -5.23 -14.35 3.91
C ALA A 146 -5.78 -15.72 3.46
N ARG A 147 -5.98 -15.89 2.14
CA ARG A 147 -6.36 -17.17 1.54
C ARG A 147 -5.29 -18.24 1.78
N GLU A 148 -4.03 -17.93 1.52
CA GLU A 148 -2.90 -18.85 1.77
C GLU A 148 -2.79 -19.23 3.24
N GLN A 149 -2.91 -18.27 4.16
CA GLN A 149 -2.91 -18.54 5.61
C GLN A 149 -4.06 -19.46 6.01
N THR A 150 -5.25 -19.26 5.43
CA THR A 150 -6.40 -20.14 5.66
C THR A 150 -6.10 -21.56 5.18
N ILE A 151 -5.57 -21.72 3.97
CA ILE A 151 -5.16 -23.02 3.43
C ILE A 151 -4.08 -23.67 4.31
N GLN A 152 -3.09 -22.89 4.75
CA GLN A 152 -2.04 -23.40 5.61
C GLN A 152 -2.57 -23.85 6.98
N ALA A 153 -3.54 -23.13 7.54
CA ALA A 153 -4.23 -23.55 8.77
C ALA A 153 -4.99 -24.87 8.56
N MET A 154 -5.65 -25.05 7.41
CA MET A 154 -6.27 -26.32 7.02
C MET A 154 -5.23 -27.44 6.96
N LEU A 155 -4.11 -27.24 6.25
CA LEU A 155 -3.04 -28.24 6.13
C LEU A 155 -2.40 -28.56 7.50
N ASN A 156 -2.27 -27.57 8.38
CA ASN A 156 -1.76 -27.78 9.73
C ASN A 156 -2.71 -28.58 10.63
N ALA A 157 -3.99 -28.74 10.26
CA ALA A 157 -4.90 -29.65 10.94
C ALA A 157 -4.60 -31.13 10.61
N ASP A 158 -3.98 -31.39 9.45
CA ASP A 158 -3.47 -32.70 9.04
C ASP A 158 -1.95 -32.68 8.92
N LYS A 159 -1.28 -32.44 10.06
CA LYS A 159 0.19 -32.45 10.11
C LYS A 159 0.69 -33.83 9.61
N ARG A 160 1.22 -33.85 8.38
CA ARG A 160 1.82 -34.98 7.64
C ARG A 160 0.89 -35.75 6.67
N GLY A 161 -0.34 -35.30 6.41
CA GLY A 161 -1.22 -35.99 5.46
C GLY A 161 -1.65 -37.38 5.94
N THR A 162 -1.64 -37.60 7.26
CA THR A 162 -1.86 -38.91 7.89
C THR A 162 -3.32 -39.17 8.20
N LEU A 163 -4.17 -38.14 8.13
CA LEU A 163 -5.60 -38.32 8.28
C LEU A 163 -6.20 -38.95 7.01
N SER A 164 -7.18 -39.83 7.20
CA SER A 164 -8.02 -40.21 6.07
C SER A 164 -8.78 -38.98 5.56
N ARG A 165 -9.07 -38.96 4.25
CA ARG A 165 -9.85 -37.86 3.64
C ARG A 165 -11.13 -37.54 4.42
N THR A 166 -11.83 -38.56 4.91
CA THR A 166 -13.04 -38.40 5.74
C THR A 166 -12.75 -37.68 7.06
N LYS A 167 -11.69 -38.06 7.78
CA LYS A 167 -11.32 -37.40 9.04
C LYS A 167 -10.90 -35.95 8.82
N PHE A 168 -10.16 -35.69 7.74
CA PHE A 168 -9.77 -34.34 7.38
C PHE A 168 -10.98 -33.46 7.04
N CYS A 169 -11.91 -33.95 6.20
CA CYS A 169 -13.15 -33.23 5.90
C CYS A 169 -14.00 -32.96 7.14
N ASN A 170 -14.08 -33.90 8.09
CA ASN A 170 -14.79 -33.68 9.34
C ASN A 170 -14.17 -32.55 10.18
N LEU A 171 -12.83 -32.48 10.28
CA LEU A 171 -12.16 -31.39 10.99
C LEU A 171 -12.41 -30.02 10.35
N LEU A 172 -12.40 -29.95 9.02
CA LEU A 172 -12.74 -28.72 8.30
C LEU A 172 -14.20 -28.33 8.55
N TYR A 173 -15.11 -29.32 8.58
CA TYR A 173 -16.49 -29.08 8.92
C TYR A 173 -16.64 -28.59 10.38
N ASP A 174 -15.98 -29.20 11.34
CA ASP A 174 -16.03 -28.74 12.74
C ASP A 174 -15.42 -27.33 12.90
N ALA A 175 -14.44 -26.97 12.08
CA ALA A 175 -13.83 -25.63 12.02
C ALA A 175 -14.69 -24.58 11.27
N GLY A 176 -15.89 -24.94 10.79
CA GLY A 176 -16.85 -23.99 10.19
C GLY A 176 -16.81 -23.89 8.66
N PHE A 177 -15.99 -24.68 7.96
CA PHE A 177 -15.98 -24.70 6.50
C PHE A 177 -17.19 -25.48 5.97
N ARG A 178 -18.15 -24.78 5.35
CA ARG A 178 -19.45 -25.34 4.90
C ARG A 178 -19.62 -25.41 3.38
N GLN A 179 -18.71 -24.84 2.61
CA GLN A 179 -18.84 -24.73 1.15
C GLN A 179 -17.63 -25.34 0.43
N LEU A 180 -17.91 -26.05 -0.66
CA LEU A 180 -16.88 -26.44 -1.61
C LEU A 180 -16.56 -25.23 -2.50
N PRO A 181 -15.29 -25.01 -2.90
CA PRO A 181 -14.96 -23.97 -3.87
C PRO A 181 -15.74 -24.22 -5.17
N SER A 182 -16.41 -23.18 -5.69
CA SER A 182 -16.98 -23.23 -7.04
C SER A 182 -15.84 -23.40 -8.05
N ALA A 183 -15.98 -24.36 -8.97
CA ALA A 183 -15.03 -24.61 -10.05
C ALA A 183 -15.13 -23.55 -11.15
#